data_AF-A0A511AK70-F1
#
_entry.id   AF-A0A511AK70-F1
#
_cell.length_a   1.000
_cell.length_b   1.000
_cell.length_c   1.000
_cell.angle_alpha   90.00
_cell.angle_beta   90.00
_cell.angle_gamma   90.00
#
_symmetry.space_group_name_H-M   'P 1'
#
loop_
_entity.id
_entity.type
_entity.pdbx_description
1 polymer ?
#
loop_
_entity_poly.entity_id
_entity_poly.type
_entity_poly.pdbx_seq_one_letter_code
_entity_poly.pdbx_strand_id
1 'polypeptide(L)'
;MLRRLIDLRVDRDSVAMGDDVVSHAGSMTVPHGTLLSAALEQSSPELRSSGWSWVVLVDGETAAVWSVDHGVQLLIDDRRLKHGPVEIFFRYFVRIDPAWLFDRLAQGEKANRRALEEEYAPIAREKYSAELRRREREIDGRFLSPDCVDALRHYGADITLHADMACDFIHAGQAWAVRRADTMFQVFRGGGGPIASIRPRALGEAWLVAMVGSRMRTETGQASLPDIAPLPGLELTRSGGRWMSHGQTVVQVRSDHQADVARFAYGRTVTEVRTLLDA
;
A
#
# COMPACT_ATOMS: atom_id res chain seq x y z
N MET A 1 -53.09 -2.14 -4.84
CA MET A 1 -52.34 -2.78 -3.74
C MET A 1 -51.13 -1.92 -3.43
N LEU A 2 -51.02 -1.35 -2.23
CA LEU A 2 -49.77 -0.71 -1.79
C LEU A 2 -48.69 -1.78 -1.70
N ARG A 3 -47.58 -1.59 -2.43
CA ARG A 3 -46.38 -2.44 -2.28
C ARG A 3 -45.89 -2.25 -0.85
N ARG A 4 -45.93 -3.31 -0.02
CA ARG A 4 -45.28 -3.28 1.29
C ARG A 4 -43.77 -3.11 1.06
N LEU A 5 -43.18 -2.17 1.77
CA LEU A 5 -41.74 -1.91 1.74
C LEU A 5 -41.08 -2.50 3.00
N ILE A 6 -39.82 -2.88 2.87
CA ILE A 6 -38.96 -3.36 3.95
C ILE A 6 -37.86 -2.32 4.15
N ASP A 7 -37.65 -1.93 5.41
CA ASP A 7 -36.58 -1.01 5.81
C ASP A 7 -35.25 -1.77 5.93
N LEU A 8 -34.20 -1.21 5.34
CA LEU A 8 -32.83 -1.67 5.42
C LEU A 8 -32.00 -0.59 6.13
N ARG A 9 -31.34 -0.96 7.21
CA ARG A 9 -30.38 -0.09 7.91
C ARG A 9 -28.99 -0.51 7.49
N VAL A 10 -28.27 0.38 6.84
CA VAL A 10 -27.01 0.05 6.17
C VAL A 10 -25.90 0.88 6.80
N ASP A 11 -24.79 0.25 7.13
CA ASP A 11 -23.59 0.94 7.62
C ASP A 11 -22.33 0.21 7.14
N ARG A 12 -21.16 0.80 7.30
CA ARG A 12 -19.88 0.22 6.87
C ARG A 12 -18.70 0.64 7.73
N ASP A 13 -17.66 -0.18 7.71
CA ASP A 13 -16.34 0.20 8.21
C ASP A 13 -15.78 1.40 7.41
N SER A 14 -15.02 2.23 8.12
CA SER A 14 -14.19 3.27 7.53
C SER A 14 -12.93 2.67 6.92
N VAL A 15 -12.54 3.16 5.74
CA VAL A 15 -11.39 2.61 4.99
C VAL A 15 -10.10 3.41 5.18
N ALA A 16 -10.20 4.66 5.65
CA ALA A 16 -9.07 5.56 5.88
C ALA A 16 -9.38 6.60 6.97
N MET A 17 -8.34 7.25 7.50
CA MET A 17 -8.50 8.33 8.47
C MET A 17 -9.28 9.50 7.85
N GLY A 18 -10.36 9.92 8.51
CA GLY A 18 -11.21 11.02 8.06
C GLY A 18 -12.33 10.60 7.10
N ASP A 19 -12.44 9.32 6.76
CA ASP A 19 -13.60 8.77 6.04
C ASP A 19 -14.87 8.88 6.91
N ASP A 20 -14.72 8.78 8.24
CA ASP A 20 -15.77 8.83 9.26
C ASP A 20 -16.13 10.23 9.76
N VAL A 21 -15.67 11.30 9.10
CA VAL A 21 -16.07 12.68 9.45
C VAL A 21 -17.60 12.84 9.35
N VAL A 22 -18.23 12.08 8.45
CA VAL A 22 -19.68 11.93 8.36
C VAL A 22 -20.00 10.45 8.59
N SER A 23 -21.04 10.18 9.38
CA SER A 23 -21.50 8.81 9.62
C SER A 23 -21.88 8.12 8.31
N HIS A 24 -21.47 6.86 8.16
CA HIS A 24 -21.84 6.02 7.02
C HIS A 24 -23.22 5.36 7.19
N ALA A 25 -23.82 5.45 8.39
CA ALA A 25 -25.11 4.86 8.67
C ALA A 25 -26.21 5.53 7.83
N GLY A 26 -26.90 4.71 7.05
CA GLY A 26 -28.01 5.09 6.19
C GLY A 26 -29.22 4.20 6.38
N SER A 27 -30.34 4.63 5.81
CA SER A 27 -31.53 3.80 5.68
C SER A 27 -32.03 3.83 4.26
N MET A 28 -32.55 2.72 3.79
CA MET A 28 -33.21 2.64 2.50
C MET A 28 -34.35 1.62 2.55
N THR A 29 -35.22 1.65 1.54
CA THR A 29 -36.34 0.72 1.48
C THR A 29 -36.32 -0.10 0.21
N VAL A 30 -36.70 -1.37 0.33
CA VAL A 30 -36.86 -2.30 -0.79
C VAL A 30 -38.26 -2.90 -0.81
N PRO A 31 -38.79 -3.31 -1.97
CA PRO A 31 -40.07 -4.01 -2.02
C PRO A 31 -40.06 -5.29 -1.18
N HIS A 32 -41.19 -5.60 -0.53
CA HIS A 32 -41.41 -6.89 0.11
C HIS A 32 -41.21 -8.04 -0.90
N GLY A 33 -40.46 -9.06 -0.50
CA GLY A 33 -40.16 -10.22 -1.34
C GLY A 33 -38.91 -10.04 -2.22
N THR A 34 -38.19 -8.92 -2.09
CA THR A 34 -36.86 -8.73 -2.71
C THR A 34 -35.90 -9.81 -2.20
N LEU A 35 -35.07 -10.36 -3.10
CA LEU A 35 -34.03 -11.32 -2.74
C LEU A 35 -32.94 -10.65 -1.91
N LEU A 36 -32.34 -11.39 -0.99
CA LEU A 36 -31.28 -10.85 -0.14
C LEU A 36 -30.11 -10.37 -1.01
N SER A 37 -29.67 -11.16 -1.99
CA SER A 37 -28.61 -10.78 -2.93
C SER A 37 -28.85 -9.42 -3.57
N ALA A 38 -30.07 -9.20 -4.09
CA ALA A 38 -30.46 -7.95 -4.73
C ALA A 38 -30.50 -6.76 -3.76
N ALA A 39 -30.99 -6.99 -2.54
CA ALA A 39 -30.99 -5.97 -1.49
C ALA A 39 -29.55 -5.58 -1.10
N LEU A 40 -28.66 -6.57 -0.92
CA LEU A 40 -27.26 -6.36 -0.60
C LEU A 40 -26.54 -5.57 -1.71
N GLU A 41 -26.74 -5.94 -2.97
CA GLU A 41 -26.14 -5.24 -4.12
C GLU A 41 -26.60 -3.78 -4.20
N GLN A 42 -27.90 -3.53 -3.94
CA GLN A 42 -28.45 -2.18 -3.91
C GLN A 42 -27.92 -1.33 -2.74
N SER A 43 -27.59 -1.98 -1.62
CA SER A 43 -27.00 -1.35 -0.43
C SER A 43 -25.47 -1.26 -0.46
N SER A 44 -24.83 -1.61 -1.57
CA SER A 44 -23.37 -1.68 -1.67
C SER A 44 -22.67 -0.34 -1.35
N PRO A 45 -21.47 -0.38 -0.71
CA PRO A 45 -20.70 0.81 -0.40
C PRO A 45 -20.46 1.73 -1.59
N GLU A 46 -20.43 3.05 -1.34
CA GLU A 46 -20.06 4.04 -2.35
C GLU A 46 -18.58 3.96 -2.76
N LEU A 47 -17.73 3.44 -1.86
CA LEU A 47 -16.31 3.25 -2.11
C LEU A 47 -16.07 1.96 -2.89
N ARG A 48 -15.68 2.14 -4.16
CA ARG A 48 -15.54 1.07 -5.14
C ARG A 48 -14.12 1.08 -5.70
N SER A 49 -13.35 0.06 -5.35
CA SER A 49 -12.05 -0.22 -5.97
C SER A 49 -11.94 -1.71 -6.26
N SER A 50 -11.37 -2.04 -7.41
CA SER A 50 -10.97 -3.40 -7.73
C SER A 50 -9.96 -3.92 -6.70
N GLY A 51 -10.06 -5.20 -6.36
CA GLY A 51 -9.27 -5.91 -5.36
C GLY A 51 -9.64 -5.61 -3.92
N TRP A 52 -10.69 -4.81 -3.66
CA TRP A 52 -11.21 -4.57 -2.32
C TRP A 52 -12.33 -5.55 -2.01
N SER A 53 -12.30 -6.11 -0.81
CA SER A 53 -13.31 -7.04 -0.33
C SER A 53 -14.00 -6.54 0.92
N TRP A 54 -15.30 -6.82 0.99
CA TRP A 54 -16.18 -6.51 2.11
C TRP A 54 -16.87 -7.78 2.57
N VAL A 55 -16.87 -8.03 3.87
CA VAL A 55 -17.74 -9.06 4.46
C VAL A 55 -19.03 -8.40 4.89
N VAL A 56 -20.14 -8.90 4.38
CA VAL A 56 -21.47 -8.36 4.66
C VAL A 56 -22.07 -9.12 5.82
N LEU A 57 -22.39 -8.39 6.90
CA LEU A 57 -23.19 -8.90 7.99
C LEU A 57 -24.66 -8.56 7.75
N VAL A 58 -25.55 -9.51 7.99
CA VAL A 58 -27.01 -9.31 7.97
C VAL A 58 -27.55 -9.74 9.33
N ASP A 59 -28.16 -8.82 10.06
CA ASP A 59 -28.65 -9.02 11.43
C ASP A 59 -27.57 -9.61 12.37
N GLY A 60 -26.30 -9.19 12.16
CA GLY A 60 -25.13 -9.64 12.92
C GLY A 60 -24.44 -10.91 12.41
N GLU A 61 -25.05 -11.64 11.47
CA GLU A 61 -24.52 -12.89 10.91
C GLU A 61 -23.75 -12.66 9.61
N THR A 62 -22.66 -13.39 9.38
CA THR A 62 -21.91 -13.30 8.12
C THR A 62 -22.72 -13.92 6.98
N ALA A 63 -23.17 -13.08 6.05
CA ALA A 63 -24.13 -13.46 5.01
C ALA A 63 -23.53 -13.48 3.61
N ALA A 64 -22.51 -12.64 3.34
CA ALA A 64 -21.94 -12.53 2.00
C ALA A 64 -20.51 -11.99 2.01
N VAL A 65 -19.82 -12.15 0.88
CA VAL A 65 -18.69 -11.33 0.47
C VAL A 65 -19.15 -10.43 -0.67
N TRP A 66 -18.80 -9.14 -0.62
CA TRP A 66 -19.05 -8.20 -1.71
C TRP A 66 -17.73 -7.58 -2.19
N SER A 67 -17.59 -7.44 -3.50
CA SER A 67 -16.50 -6.70 -4.13
C SER A 67 -16.95 -6.12 -5.47
N VAL A 68 -16.21 -5.13 -5.97
CA VAL A 68 -16.44 -4.59 -7.31
C VAL A 68 -16.22 -5.65 -8.39
N ASP A 69 -15.28 -6.56 -8.17
CA ASP A 69 -14.86 -7.54 -9.17
C ASP A 69 -15.87 -8.69 -9.32
N HIS A 70 -16.62 -9.03 -8.26
CA HIS A 70 -17.50 -10.20 -8.22
C HIS A 70 -18.96 -9.90 -7.85
N GLY A 71 -19.30 -8.67 -7.45
CA GLY A 71 -20.61 -8.34 -6.89
C GLY A 71 -20.87 -9.05 -5.56
N VAL A 72 -22.14 -9.27 -5.21
CA VAL A 72 -22.53 -10.06 -4.03
C VAL A 72 -22.34 -11.56 -4.28
N GLN A 73 -21.55 -12.21 -3.42
CA GLN A 73 -21.43 -13.66 -3.32
C GLN A 73 -21.97 -14.12 -1.95
N LEU A 74 -23.12 -14.80 -1.95
CA LEU A 74 -23.81 -15.22 -0.72
C LEU A 74 -23.17 -16.46 -0.08
N LEU A 75 -23.02 -16.42 1.24
CA LEU A 75 -22.58 -17.51 2.10
C LEU A 75 -23.76 -18.25 2.76
N ILE A 76 -24.95 -17.68 2.64
CA ILE A 76 -26.23 -18.24 3.12
C ILE A 76 -27.23 -18.32 1.98
N ASP A 77 -28.34 -19.02 2.18
CA ASP A 77 -29.39 -19.12 1.17
C ASP A 77 -29.93 -17.75 0.74
N ASP A 78 -30.13 -17.58 -0.58
CA ASP A 78 -30.74 -16.36 -1.14
C ASP A 78 -32.24 -16.32 -0.87
N ARG A 79 -32.58 -15.93 0.35
CA ARG A 79 -33.96 -15.86 0.82
C ARG A 79 -34.62 -14.54 0.43
N ARG A 80 -35.93 -14.58 0.21
CA ARG A 80 -36.76 -13.38 0.08
C ARG A 80 -36.93 -12.69 1.42
N LEU A 81 -36.69 -11.39 1.46
CA LEU A 81 -36.97 -10.54 2.62
C LEU A 81 -38.49 -10.40 2.79
N LYS A 82 -39.00 -10.78 3.97
CA LYS A 82 -40.44 -10.74 4.31
C LYS A 82 -40.76 -9.76 5.43
N HIS A 83 -39.78 -9.49 6.29
CA HIS A 83 -39.90 -8.66 7.48
C HIS A 83 -38.68 -7.74 7.58
N GLY A 84 -38.86 -6.61 8.25
CA GLY A 84 -37.79 -5.68 8.60
C GLY A 84 -38.09 -4.98 9.92
N PRO A 85 -37.22 -4.07 10.37
CA PRO A 85 -35.99 -3.64 9.69
C PRO A 85 -34.96 -4.77 9.58
N VAL A 86 -34.13 -4.74 8.53
CA VAL A 86 -32.99 -5.63 8.34
C VAL A 86 -31.72 -4.81 8.51
N GLU A 87 -30.80 -5.26 9.36
CA GLU A 87 -29.53 -4.58 9.59
C GLU A 87 -28.47 -5.16 8.66
N ILE A 88 -27.80 -4.30 7.91
CA ILE A 88 -26.74 -4.65 6.96
C ILE A 88 -25.49 -3.87 7.34
N PHE A 89 -24.38 -4.57 7.56
CA PHE A 89 -23.11 -3.93 7.87
C PHE A 89 -22.00 -4.45 6.96
N PHE A 90 -21.29 -3.56 6.27
CA PHE A 90 -20.15 -3.90 5.42
C PHE A 90 -18.84 -3.76 6.19
N ARG A 91 -18.22 -4.89 6.55
CA ARG A 91 -16.90 -4.92 7.19
C ARG A 91 -15.82 -4.88 6.14
N TYR A 92 -14.86 -3.97 6.26
CA TYR A 92 -13.78 -3.82 5.28
C TYR A 92 -12.64 -4.81 5.55
N PHE A 93 -12.37 -5.68 4.56
CA PHE A 93 -11.33 -6.71 4.62
C PHE A 93 -10.10 -6.35 3.76
N VAL A 94 -9.88 -5.04 3.55
CA VAL A 94 -8.67 -4.50 2.95
C VAL A 94 -8.47 -5.03 1.52
N ARG A 95 -7.27 -5.54 1.20
CA ARG A 95 -6.88 -6.03 -0.13
C ARG A 95 -6.76 -7.56 -0.14
N ILE A 96 -7.60 -8.24 0.65
CA ILE A 96 -7.75 -9.69 0.51
C ILE A 96 -8.55 -9.95 -0.76
N ASP A 97 -8.04 -10.84 -1.60
CA ASP A 97 -8.70 -11.28 -2.83
C ASP A 97 -10.13 -11.78 -2.53
N PRO A 98 -11.17 -11.20 -3.16
CA PRO A 98 -12.55 -11.49 -2.79
C PRO A 98 -12.95 -12.96 -3.01
N ALA A 99 -12.44 -13.59 -4.08
CA ALA A 99 -12.74 -14.99 -4.37
C ALA A 99 -12.10 -15.91 -3.32
N TRP A 100 -10.84 -15.67 -2.95
CA TRP A 100 -10.19 -16.39 -1.85
C TRP A 100 -10.93 -16.20 -0.53
N LEU A 101 -11.33 -14.97 -0.21
CA LEU A 101 -12.08 -14.67 1.02
C LEU A 101 -13.42 -15.41 1.06
N PHE A 102 -14.16 -15.40 -0.05
CA PHE A 102 -15.41 -16.14 -0.20
C PHE A 102 -15.21 -17.63 0.06
N ASP A 103 -14.23 -18.25 -0.60
CA ASP A 103 -13.97 -19.69 -0.46
C ASP A 103 -13.65 -20.09 0.99
N ARG A 104 -12.86 -19.28 1.71
CA ARG A 104 -12.52 -19.55 3.12
C ARG A 104 -13.74 -19.42 4.03
N LEU A 105 -14.56 -18.38 3.85
CA LEU A 105 -15.78 -18.20 4.65
C LEU A 105 -16.84 -19.27 4.33
N ALA A 106 -16.95 -19.69 3.07
CA ALA A 106 -17.85 -20.77 2.65
C ALA A 106 -17.47 -22.13 3.25
N GLN A 107 -16.18 -22.33 3.59
CA GLN A 107 -15.68 -23.49 4.32
C GLN A 107 -15.95 -23.42 5.84
N GLY A 108 -16.59 -22.35 6.34
CA GLY A 108 -16.94 -22.18 7.74
C GLY A 108 -15.89 -21.46 8.57
N GLU A 109 -14.86 -20.87 7.95
CA GLU A 109 -13.89 -20.03 8.65
C GLU A 109 -14.56 -18.78 9.22
N LYS A 110 -14.13 -18.31 10.39
CA LYS A 110 -14.69 -17.10 11.00
C LYS A 110 -14.22 -15.86 10.24
N ALA A 111 -15.10 -14.87 10.11
CA ALA A 111 -14.78 -13.54 9.57
C ALA A 111 -13.92 -12.70 10.56
N ASN A 112 -12.73 -13.20 10.87
CA ASN A 112 -11.69 -12.52 11.62
C ASN A 112 -10.66 -11.92 10.66
N ARG A 113 -10.79 -10.61 10.41
CA ARG A 113 -9.96 -9.88 9.46
C ARG A 113 -8.46 -10.11 9.66
N ARG A 114 -7.97 -10.00 10.90
CA ARG A 114 -6.53 -10.10 11.19
C ARG A 114 -5.99 -11.49 10.87
N ALA A 115 -6.71 -12.54 11.29
CA ALA A 115 -6.28 -13.91 11.05
C ALA A 115 -6.27 -14.24 9.55
N LEU A 116 -7.32 -13.82 8.82
CA LEU A 116 -7.43 -14.03 7.38
C LEU A 116 -6.39 -13.21 6.59
N GLU A 117 -6.07 -11.99 7.03
CA GLU A 117 -4.99 -11.19 6.45
C GLU A 117 -3.62 -11.85 6.65
N GLU A 118 -3.35 -12.36 7.86
CA GLU A 118 -2.12 -13.08 8.18
C GLU A 118 -1.97 -14.36 7.33
N GLU A 119 -3.07 -15.10 7.12
CA GLU A 119 -3.13 -16.29 6.26
C GLU A 119 -2.95 -15.94 4.78
N TYR A 120 -3.58 -14.87 4.30
CA TYR A 120 -3.54 -14.45 2.89
C TYR A 120 -2.22 -13.76 2.50
N ALA A 121 -1.54 -13.13 3.45
CA ALA A 121 -0.31 -12.36 3.21
C ALA A 121 0.76 -13.07 2.35
N PRO A 122 1.13 -14.35 2.57
CA PRO A 122 2.08 -15.05 1.69
C PRO A 122 1.59 -15.15 0.24
N ILE A 123 0.30 -15.44 0.01
CA ILE A 123 -0.31 -15.55 -1.33
C ILE A 123 -0.28 -14.18 -2.02
N ALA A 124 -0.65 -13.12 -1.30
CA ALA A 124 -0.61 -11.76 -1.81
C ALA A 124 0.81 -11.35 -2.24
N ARG A 125 1.84 -11.69 -1.45
CA ARG A 125 3.25 -11.42 -1.77
C ARG A 125 3.71 -12.16 -3.02
N GLU A 126 3.31 -13.42 -3.17
CA GLU A 126 3.62 -14.22 -4.35
C GLU A 126 2.96 -13.66 -5.61
N LYS A 127 1.64 -13.39 -5.56
CA LYS A 127 0.91 -12.77 -6.67
C LYS A 127 1.52 -11.42 -7.08
N TYR A 128 1.84 -10.57 -6.09
CA TYR A 128 2.48 -9.28 -6.35
C TYR A 128 3.86 -9.43 -7.01
N SER A 129 4.67 -10.38 -6.55
CA SER A 129 5.99 -10.66 -7.13
C SER A 129 5.88 -11.17 -8.58
N ALA A 130 4.91 -12.04 -8.84
CA ALA A 130 4.63 -12.54 -10.19
C ALA A 130 4.16 -11.42 -11.14
N GLU A 131 3.31 -10.51 -10.67
CA GLU A 131 2.87 -9.35 -11.43
C GLU A 131 4.05 -8.42 -11.75
N LEU A 132 4.92 -8.10 -10.77
CA LEU A 132 6.11 -7.28 -11.04
C LEU A 132 7.02 -7.93 -12.08
N ARG A 133 7.20 -9.25 -12.04
CA ARG A 133 7.98 -10.01 -13.02
C ARG A 133 7.34 -9.97 -14.41
N ARG A 134 6.02 -10.02 -14.48
CA ARG A 134 5.29 -9.86 -15.75
C ARG A 134 5.51 -8.47 -16.32
N ARG A 135 5.32 -7.42 -15.51
CA ARG A 135 5.52 -6.02 -15.91
C ARG A 135 6.95 -5.73 -16.37
N GLU A 136 7.95 -6.29 -15.70
CA GLU A 136 9.36 -6.19 -16.10
C GLU A 136 9.59 -6.69 -17.53
N ARG A 137 8.90 -7.77 -17.94
CA ARG A 137 8.98 -8.35 -19.28
C ARG A 137 8.13 -7.62 -20.32
N GLU A 138 6.96 -7.14 -19.92
CA GLU A 138 5.93 -6.65 -20.85
C GLU A 138 5.89 -5.12 -21.00
N ILE A 139 6.45 -4.37 -20.06
CA ILE A 139 6.44 -2.90 -20.04
C ILE A 139 7.87 -2.40 -20.15
N ASP A 140 8.15 -1.54 -21.14
CA ASP A 140 9.49 -0.99 -21.39
C ASP A 140 9.91 0.06 -20.34
N GLY A 141 8.94 0.68 -19.67
CA GLY A 141 9.19 1.68 -18.62
C GLY A 141 9.95 1.12 -17.41
N ARG A 142 10.84 1.94 -16.84
CA ARG A 142 11.71 1.56 -15.71
C ARG A 142 11.59 2.55 -14.55
N PHE A 143 11.47 2.02 -13.33
CA PHE A 143 11.18 2.83 -12.15
C PHE A 143 12.34 3.67 -11.64
N LEU A 144 13.59 3.22 -11.74
CA LEU A 144 14.78 4.03 -11.52
C LEU A 144 15.34 4.55 -12.85
N SER A 145 15.96 5.74 -12.81
CA SER A 145 16.70 6.28 -13.95
C SER A 145 17.94 5.43 -14.27
N PRO A 146 18.45 5.46 -15.53
CA PRO A 146 19.69 4.77 -15.88
C PRO A 146 20.86 5.17 -14.97
N ASP A 147 21.05 6.47 -14.72
CA ASP A 147 22.11 6.97 -13.83
C ASP A 147 22.01 6.40 -12.41
N CYS A 148 20.78 6.25 -11.88
CA CYS A 148 20.55 5.63 -10.58
C CYS A 148 20.94 4.16 -10.58
N VAL A 149 20.53 3.39 -11.60
CA VAL A 149 20.88 1.97 -11.72
C VAL A 149 22.39 1.78 -11.86
N ASP A 150 23.05 2.60 -12.68
CA ASP A 150 24.49 2.52 -12.88
C ASP A 150 25.26 2.88 -11.62
N ALA A 151 24.82 3.90 -10.87
CA ALA A 151 25.41 4.24 -9.58
C ALA A 151 25.19 3.15 -8.52
N LEU A 152 24.02 2.52 -8.48
CA LEU A 152 23.76 1.38 -7.58
C LEU A 152 24.69 0.20 -7.88
N ARG A 153 24.82 -0.18 -9.17
CA ARG A 153 25.74 -1.24 -9.60
C ARG A 153 27.19 -0.89 -9.30
N HIS A 154 27.58 0.37 -9.49
CA HIS A 154 28.91 0.86 -9.16
C HIS A 154 29.26 0.63 -7.68
N TYR A 155 28.30 0.85 -6.79
CA TYR A 155 28.44 0.54 -5.35
C TYR A 155 28.11 -0.91 -4.98
N GLY A 156 28.12 -1.84 -5.94
CA GLY A 156 28.00 -3.28 -5.67
C GLY A 156 26.58 -3.78 -5.43
N ALA A 157 25.55 -3.03 -5.85
CA ALA A 157 24.18 -3.55 -5.84
C ALA A 157 23.94 -4.52 -7.01
N ASP A 158 23.38 -5.69 -6.70
CA ASP A 158 22.89 -6.66 -7.67
C ASP A 158 21.39 -6.46 -7.90
N ILE A 159 21.01 -5.90 -9.05
CA ILE A 159 19.61 -5.62 -9.39
C ILE A 159 18.92 -6.92 -9.79
N THR A 160 17.99 -7.36 -8.95
CA THR A 160 17.28 -8.64 -9.15
C THR A 160 15.93 -8.45 -9.84
N LEU A 161 15.30 -7.26 -9.75
CA LEU A 161 14.07 -6.90 -10.45
C LEU A 161 14.05 -5.39 -10.75
N HIS A 162 13.59 -5.00 -11.94
CA HIS A 162 13.37 -3.61 -12.31
C HIS A 162 12.17 -3.45 -13.25
N ALA A 163 11.00 -3.24 -12.65
CA ALA A 163 9.77 -2.91 -13.35
C ALA A 163 9.54 -1.39 -13.41
N ASP A 164 8.44 -0.95 -14.00
CA ASP A 164 8.04 0.45 -14.17
C ASP A 164 7.71 1.18 -12.84
N MET A 165 7.35 0.42 -11.80
CA MET A 165 6.97 0.95 -10.48
C MET A 165 7.79 0.41 -9.31
N ALA A 166 8.74 -0.49 -9.57
CA ALA A 166 9.47 -1.22 -8.56
C ALA A 166 10.89 -1.55 -9.01
N CYS A 167 11.84 -1.52 -8.08
CA CYS A 167 13.17 -2.09 -8.26
C CYS A 167 13.56 -2.86 -6.99
N ASP A 168 14.03 -4.11 -7.15
CA ASP A 168 14.62 -4.91 -6.09
C ASP A 168 16.08 -5.17 -6.37
N PHE A 169 16.88 -5.15 -5.32
CA PHE A 169 18.31 -5.42 -5.42
C PHE A 169 18.88 -5.96 -4.11
N ILE A 170 20.02 -6.63 -4.23
CA ILE A 170 20.81 -7.08 -3.08
C ILE A 170 22.01 -6.16 -2.96
N HIS A 171 22.27 -5.66 -1.75
CA HIS A 171 23.48 -4.90 -1.46
C HIS A 171 24.01 -5.28 -0.08
N ALA A 172 25.29 -5.65 -0.01
CA ALA A 172 25.96 -6.13 1.20
C ALA A 172 25.16 -7.23 1.94
N GLY A 173 24.68 -8.22 1.19
CA GLY A 173 23.92 -9.37 1.70
C GLY A 173 22.49 -9.04 2.17
N GLN A 174 22.01 -7.81 1.98
CA GLN A 174 20.68 -7.39 2.40
C GLN A 174 19.77 -7.15 1.19
N ALA A 175 18.52 -7.57 1.30
CA ALA A 175 17.49 -7.27 0.33
C ALA A 175 16.99 -5.83 0.49
N TRP A 176 16.96 -5.11 -0.63
CA TRP A 176 16.41 -3.78 -0.78
C TRP A 176 15.27 -3.79 -1.79
N ALA A 177 14.26 -2.98 -1.52
CA ALA A 177 13.15 -2.78 -2.42
C ALA A 177 12.84 -1.28 -2.50
N VAL A 178 12.64 -0.81 -3.72
CA VAL A 178 12.19 0.54 -4.02
C VAL A 178 10.85 0.44 -4.72
N ARG A 179 9.85 1.21 -4.28
CA ARG A 179 8.48 1.15 -4.80
C ARG A 179 7.90 2.54 -5.00
N ARG A 180 7.05 2.68 -6.01
CA ARG A 180 6.13 3.80 -6.14
C ARG A 180 4.86 3.51 -5.35
N ALA A 181 4.55 4.35 -4.37
CA ALA A 181 3.26 4.36 -3.67
C ALA A 181 2.60 5.72 -3.93
N ASP A 182 1.60 5.75 -4.82
CA ASP A 182 1.05 6.99 -5.39
C ASP A 182 2.18 7.85 -6.00
N THR A 183 2.47 8.99 -5.38
CA THR A 183 3.48 9.95 -5.82
C THR A 183 4.77 9.86 -4.95
N MET A 184 4.80 8.95 -3.97
CA MET A 184 5.94 8.74 -3.09
C MET A 184 6.94 7.71 -3.64
N PHE A 185 8.23 8.01 -3.51
CA PHE A 185 9.33 7.07 -3.65
C PHE A 185 9.62 6.42 -2.30
N GLN A 186 9.29 5.14 -2.15
CA GLN A 186 9.47 4.41 -0.91
C GLN A 186 10.64 3.45 -1.00
N VAL A 187 11.51 3.47 0.01
CA VAL A 187 12.64 2.55 0.12
C VAL A 187 12.43 1.64 1.32
N PHE A 188 12.63 0.35 1.11
CA PHE A 188 12.53 -0.71 2.10
C PHE A 188 13.86 -1.44 2.18
N ARG A 189 14.17 -1.92 3.38
CA ARG A 189 15.35 -2.74 3.66
C ARG A 189 14.96 -3.80 4.68
N GLY A 190 14.99 -5.07 4.27
CA GLY A 190 14.49 -6.20 5.08
C GLY A 190 12.95 -6.27 5.19
N GLY A 191 12.46 -7.04 6.17
CA GLY A 191 11.05 -7.47 6.29
C GLY A 191 10.10 -6.53 7.05
N GLY A 192 10.24 -5.21 6.91
CA GLY A 192 9.41 -4.23 7.63
C GLY A 192 8.86 -3.10 6.74
N GLY A 193 8.22 -2.10 7.34
CA GLY A 193 7.76 -0.91 6.63
C GLY A 193 8.91 -0.07 6.05
N PRO A 194 8.61 0.96 5.25
CA PRO A 194 9.62 1.72 4.52
C PRO A 194 10.59 2.45 5.46
N ILE A 195 11.88 2.40 5.15
CA ILE A 195 12.93 3.15 5.85
C ILE A 195 13.00 4.61 5.37
N ALA A 196 12.53 4.87 4.15
CA ALA A 196 12.37 6.21 3.61
C ALA A 196 11.11 6.33 2.77
N SER A 197 10.47 7.49 2.82
CA SER A 197 9.42 7.90 1.89
C SER A 197 9.72 9.33 1.44
N ILE A 198 10.03 9.50 0.15
CA ILE A 198 10.61 10.72 -0.40
C ILE A 198 9.83 11.21 -1.63
N ARG A 199 9.67 12.53 -1.75
CA ARG A 199 9.14 13.24 -2.91
C ARG A 199 9.94 14.55 -3.08
N PRO A 200 10.37 14.91 -4.30
CA PRO A 200 10.12 14.23 -5.58
C PRO A 200 11.02 12.99 -5.77
N ARG A 201 10.70 12.17 -6.78
CA ARG A 201 11.45 10.95 -7.14
C ARG A 201 12.94 11.21 -7.35
N ALA A 202 13.33 12.32 -7.97
CA ALA A 202 14.73 12.67 -8.20
C ALA A 202 15.54 12.74 -6.89
N LEU A 203 14.96 13.33 -5.84
CA LEU A 203 15.57 13.34 -4.50
C LEU A 203 15.64 11.92 -3.91
N GLY A 204 14.61 11.09 -4.15
CA GLY A 204 14.60 9.69 -3.72
C GLY A 204 15.73 8.87 -4.35
N GLU A 205 15.99 9.05 -5.64
CA GLU A 205 17.09 8.38 -6.34
C GLU A 205 18.47 8.85 -5.83
N ALA A 206 18.67 10.17 -5.70
CA ALA A 206 19.91 10.73 -5.13
C ALA A 206 20.16 10.26 -3.70
N TRP A 207 19.11 10.23 -2.85
CA TRP A 207 19.17 9.70 -1.50
C TRP A 207 19.51 8.22 -1.47
N LEU A 208 18.90 7.42 -2.35
CA LEU A 208 19.15 5.98 -2.42
C LEU A 208 20.62 5.70 -2.77
N VAL A 209 21.16 6.38 -3.79
CA VAL A 209 22.56 6.26 -4.19
C VAL A 209 23.48 6.70 -3.06
N ALA A 210 23.17 7.82 -2.40
CA ALA A 210 23.95 8.29 -1.26
C ALA A 210 23.92 7.29 -0.08
N MET A 211 22.79 6.64 0.19
CA MET A 211 22.69 5.60 1.21
C MET A 211 23.56 4.38 0.90
N VAL A 212 23.54 3.89 -0.34
CA VAL A 212 24.34 2.74 -0.76
C VAL A 212 25.83 3.10 -0.78
N GLY A 213 26.20 4.22 -1.40
CA GLY A 213 27.59 4.70 -1.45
C GLY A 213 28.17 5.02 -0.08
N SER A 214 27.39 5.61 0.84
CA SER A 214 27.85 5.89 2.21
C SER A 214 28.28 4.64 2.96
N ARG A 215 27.62 3.51 2.70
CA ARG A 215 28.00 2.23 3.29
C ARG A 215 29.31 1.71 2.71
N MET A 216 29.48 1.76 1.39
CA MET A 216 30.73 1.36 0.75
C MET A 216 31.91 2.15 1.31
N ARG A 217 31.77 3.47 1.45
CA ARG A 217 32.78 4.34 2.08
C ARG A 217 33.15 3.87 3.49
N THR A 218 32.16 3.58 4.34
CA THR A 218 32.42 3.07 5.70
C THR A 218 33.09 1.70 5.71
N GLU A 219 32.76 0.82 4.77
CA GLU A 219 33.38 -0.50 4.64
C GLU A 219 34.86 -0.39 4.21
N THR A 220 35.21 0.67 3.48
CA THR A 220 36.60 1.02 3.13
C THR A 220 37.30 1.90 4.18
N GLY A 221 36.69 2.11 5.36
CA GLY A 221 37.28 2.87 6.46
C GLY A 221 37.23 4.40 6.30
N GLN A 222 36.46 4.91 5.35
CA GLN A 222 36.23 6.34 5.15
C GLN A 222 35.02 6.82 5.97
N ALA A 223 34.90 8.14 6.13
CA ALA A 223 33.67 8.75 6.65
C ALA A 223 32.48 8.43 5.74
N SER A 224 31.31 8.19 6.34
CA SER A 224 30.10 7.77 5.63
C SER A 224 29.66 8.79 4.57
N LEU A 225 29.80 10.07 4.85
CA LEU A 225 29.58 11.16 3.91
C LEU A 225 30.85 12.00 3.78
N PRO A 226 31.11 12.59 2.59
CA PRO A 226 32.20 13.55 2.43
C PRO A 226 31.92 14.81 3.27
N ASP A 227 32.98 15.48 3.73
CA ASP A 227 32.88 16.72 4.51
C ASP A 227 32.54 17.91 3.59
N ILE A 228 31.27 17.99 3.22
CA ILE A 228 30.73 18.98 2.30
C ILE A 228 29.48 19.59 2.93
N ALA A 229 29.43 20.93 2.94
CA ALA A 229 28.26 21.64 3.44
C ALA A 229 26.99 21.24 2.67
N PRO A 230 25.88 20.94 3.37
CA PRO A 230 24.60 20.67 2.72
C PRO A 230 24.12 21.92 1.97
N LEU A 231 23.40 21.71 0.87
CA LEU A 231 22.75 22.81 0.17
C LEU A 231 21.56 23.32 1.02
N PRO A 232 21.30 24.64 1.04
CA PRO A 232 20.18 25.18 1.80
C PRO A 232 18.85 24.74 1.19
N GLY A 233 17.79 24.71 2.01
CA GLY A 233 16.42 24.52 1.54
C GLY A 233 15.73 23.21 1.97
N LEU A 234 16.45 22.27 2.57
CA LEU A 234 15.84 21.11 3.23
C LEU A 234 15.93 21.21 4.74
N GLU A 235 14.80 21.57 5.36
CA GLU A 235 14.63 21.50 6.80
C GLU A 235 13.96 20.19 7.20
N LEU A 236 14.56 19.50 8.18
CA LEU A 236 14.01 18.27 8.75
C LEU A 236 13.78 18.47 10.25
N THR A 237 12.56 18.20 10.68
CA THR A 237 12.16 18.18 12.09
C THR A 237 11.95 16.74 12.55
N ARG A 238 12.16 16.49 13.85
CA ARG A 238 11.93 15.16 14.42
C ARG A 238 10.54 15.11 15.05
N SER A 239 9.68 14.20 14.58
CA SER A 239 8.34 13.99 15.12
C SER A 239 7.95 12.51 15.02
N GLY A 240 7.31 11.98 16.08
CA GLY A 240 6.87 10.57 16.12
C GLY A 240 8.00 9.55 15.90
N GLY A 241 9.23 9.87 16.33
CA GLY A 241 10.40 9.01 16.12
C GLY A 241 10.95 8.99 14.69
N ARG A 242 10.51 9.90 13.81
CA ARG A 242 10.99 10.04 12.43
C ARG A 242 11.49 11.46 12.18
N TRP A 243 12.41 11.59 11.23
CA TRP A 243 12.76 12.88 10.63
C TRP A 243 11.84 13.14 9.46
N MET A 244 11.31 14.36 9.39
CA MET A 244 10.36 14.74 8.37
C MET A 244 10.54 16.19 7.90
N SER A 245 10.33 16.43 6.61
CA SER A 245 10.23 17.79 6.06
C SER A 245 8.77 18.25 5.97
N HIS A 246 8.60 19.56 5.84
CA HIS A 246 7.31 20.20 5.58
C HIS A 246 7.37 20.95 4.24
N GLY A 247 6.26 20.98 3.51
CA GLY A 247 6.15 21.67 2.22
C GLY A 247 6.13 20.73 1.01
N GLN A 248 6.54 21.24 -0.16
CA GLN A 248 6.45 20.52 -1.43
C GLN A 248 7.44 19.37 -1.56
N THR A 249 8.61 19.50 -0.94
CA THR A 249 9.56 18.40 -0.78
C THR A 249 9.17 17.63 0.48
N VAL A 250 8.86 16.35 0.32
CA VAL A 250 8.53 15.44 1.43
C VAL A 250 9.68 14.47 1.60
N VAL A 251 10.27 14.45 2.78
CA VAL A 251 11.23 13.44 3.22
C VAL A 251 10.69 12.89 4.52
N GLN A 252 10.59 11.58 4.65
CA GLN A 252 10.30 10.90 5.90
C GLN A 252 11.28 9.75 6.06
N VAL A 253 12.15 9.84 7.06
CA VAL A 253 13.21 8.86 7.33
C VAL A 253 13.29 8.54 8.83
N ARG A 254 13.91 7.43 9.20
CA ARG A 254 13.83 6.86 10.55
C ARG A 254 15.04 7.13 11.44
N SER A 255 16.19 7.48 10.88
CA SER A 255 17.42 7.68 11.66
C SER A 255 18.15 8.97 11.30
N ASP A 256 19.04 9.40 12.19
CA ASP A 256 19.87 10.60 12.02
C ASP A 256 20.75 10.47 10.76
N HIS A 257 21.42 9.32 10.57
CA HIS A 257 22.19 9.04 9.35
C HIS A 257 21.36 9.20 8.07
N GLN A 258 20.12 8.69 8.06
CA GLN A 258 19.24 8.82 6.90
C GLN A 258 18.81 10.27 6.64
N ALA A 259 18.67 11.07 7.70
CA ALA A 259 18.38 12.50 7.61
C ALA A 259 19.59 13.28 7.08
N ASP A 260 20.80 12.94 7.52
CA ASP A 260 22.04 13.54 7.02
C ASP A 260 22.28 13.21 5.54
N VAL A 261 22.02 11.97 5.15
CA VAL A 261 22.04 11.55 3.74
C VAL A 261 21.00 12.32 2.92
N ALA A 262 19.83 12.64 3.49
CA ALA A 262 18.82 13.46 2.81
C ALA A 262 19.27 14.91 2.63
N ARG A 263 19.90 15.52 3.65
CA ARG A 263 20.50 16.86 3.54
C ARG A 263 21.65 16.90 2.53
N PHE A 264 22.44 15.83 2.47
CA PHE A 264 23.51 15.67 1.48
C PHE A 264 22.95 15.47 0.06
N ALA A 265 21.89 14.67 -0.13
CA ALA A 265 21.31 14.44 -1.46
C ALA A 265 20.48 15.63 -1.97
N TYR A 266 19.96 16.47 -1.07
CA TYR A 266 19.07 17.57 -1.45
C TYR A 266 19.73 18.56 -2.41
N GLY A 267 19.00 18.89 -3.48
CA GLY A 267 19.44 19.79 -4.54
C GLY A 267 20.48 19.20 -5.50
N ARG A 268 20.90 17.95 -5.30
CA ARG A 268 21.92 17.27 -6.13
C ARG A 268 21.29 16.22 -7.05
N THR A 269 21.85 16.07 -8.23
CA THR A 269 21.59 14.97 -9.15
C THR A 269 22.26 13.68 -8.67
N VAL A 270 21.82 12.53 -9.21
CA VAL A 270 22.47 11.23 -8.94
C VAL A 270 23.95 11.27 -9.31
N THR A 271 24.29 11.85 -10.45
CA THR A 271 25.66 11.95 -10.94
C THR A 271 26.54 12.78 -10.01
N GLU A 272 26.05 13.95 -9.55
CA GLU A 272 26.77 14.78 -8.57
C GLU A 272 26.98 14.03 -7.25
N VAL A 273 25.93 13.37 -6.73
CA VAL A 273 26.03 12.56 -5.50
C VAL A 273 27.12 11.50 -5.64
N ARG A 274 27.14 10.77 -6.76
CA ARG A 274 28.15 9.76 -7.02
C ARG A 274 29.56 10.37 -7.07
N THR A 275 29.75 11.43 -7.84
CA THR A 275 31.05 12.11 -7.95
C THR A 275 31.58 12.57 -6.58
N LEU A 276 30.71 13.10 -5.72
CA LEU A 276 31.09 13.54 -4.38
C LEU A 276 31.40 12.37 -3.42
N LEU A 277 30.73 11.24 -3.58
CA LEU A 277 31.00 10.03 -2.81
C LEU A 277 32.27 9.29 -3.24
N ASP A 278 32.70 9.47 -4.49
CA ASP A 278 33.91 8.84 -5.03
C ASP A 278 35.18 9.68 -4.76
N ALA A 279 35.01 10.93 -4.27
CA ALA A 279 36.08 11.83 -3.84
C ALA A 279 36.62 11.49 -2.44
#